data_AF-A0A4Q3Y5A1-F1
#
_entry.id   AF-A0A4Q3Y5A1-F1
#
_cell.length_a   1.000
_cell.length_b   1.000
_cell.length_c   1.000
_cell.angle_alpha   90.00
_cell.angle_beta   90.00
_cell.angle_gamma   90.00
#
_symmetry.space_group_name_H-M   'P 1'
#
loop_
_entity.id
_entity.type
_entity.pdbx_description
1 polymer ?
#
loop_
_entity_poly.entity_id
_entity_poly.type
_entity_poly.pdbx_seq_one_letter_code
_entity_poly.pdbx_strand_id
1 'polypeptide(L)'
;MSYRRFGAMIATSTVVMFGLMYLNTYAVEHLRFSQTRMWMALLMGAVMAVVMLGFMWKMYYGRRLKIGILVGAAVVAFGSLWLVRSQQTVGDVAYMKAMIPHHSIAIMTSERAHIRDPAVRRLADRIIDAQVREIAEMDWLITRLEQTPPPKGAPDLPDFRERRAAPSRPEADASAGNDT
;
A
#
# COMPACT_ATOMS: atom_id res chain seq x y z
N MET A 1 3.18 23.50 -26.03
CA MET A 1 2.83 23.60 -24.58
C MET A 1 4.09 23.95 -23.78
N SER A 2 3.97 24.73 -22.71
CA SER A 2 5.11 25.01 -21.82
C SER A 2 5.41 23.81 -20.93
N TYR A 3 6.70 23.53 -20.68
CA TYR A 3 7.13 22.51 -19.71
C TYR A 3 6.64 22.79 -18.29
N ARG A 4 6.39 24.06 -17.94
CA ARG A 4 5.77 24.42 -16.65
C ARG A 4 4.36 23.86 -16.52
N ARG A 5 3.55 23.97 -17.59
CA ARG A 5 2.20 23.40 -17.63
C ARG A 5 2.24 21.88 -17.58
N PHE A 6 3.18 21.27 -18.31
CA PHE A 6 3.42 19.83 -18.25
C PHE A 6 3.69 19.35 -16.82
N GLY A 7 4.68 19.96 -16.14
CA GLY A 7 5.01 19.61 -14.76
C GLY A 7 3.84 19.84 -13.80
N ALA A 8 3.11 20.95 -13.95
CA ALA A 8 1.92 21.22 -13.15
C ALA A 8 0.83 20.17 -13.35
N MET A 9 0.56 19.74 -14.59
CA MET A 9 -0.40 18.67 -14.86
C MET A 9 0.01 17.36 -14.15
N ILE A 10 1.27 16.94 -14.29
CA ILE A 10 1.76 15.71 -13.64
C ILE A 10 1.65 15.80 -12.12
N ALA A 11 2.11 16.90 -11.52
CA ALA A 11 2.07 17.09 -10.07
C ALA A 11 0.63 17.09 -9.53
N THR A 12 -0.26 17.89 -10.13
CA THR A 12 -1.66 17.95 -9.73
C THR A 12 -2.34 16.59 -9.87
N SER A 13 -2.17 15.91 -11.00
CA SER A 13 -2.74 14.57 -11.21
C SER A 13 -2.20 13.55 -10.21
N THR A 14 -0.93 13.63 -9.84
CA THR A 14 -0.32 12.73 -8.83
C THR A 14 -0.94 12.96 -7.45
N VAL A 15 -1.11 14.22 -7.03
CA VAL A 15 -1.73 14.58 -5.74
C VAL A 15 -3.20 14.15 -5.71
N VAL A 16 -3.95 14.45 -6.77
CA VAL A 16 -5.36 14.03 -6.89
C VAL A 16 -5.45 12.51 -6.83
N MET A 17 -4.61 11.79 -7.57
CA MET A 17 -4.64 10.34 -7.57
C MET A 17 -4.27 9.74 -6.22
N PHE A 18 -3.29 10.30 -5.51
CA PHE A 18 -2.97 9.90 -4.15
C PHE A 18 -4.18 10.04 -3.21
N GLY A 19 -4.92 11.15 -3.31
CA GLY A 19 -6.17 11.34 -2.55
C GLY A 19 -7.25 10.32 -2.94
N LEU A 20 -7.46 10.10 -4.24
CA LEU A 20 -8.47 9.17 -4.75
C LEU A 20 -8.21 7.71 -4.33
N MET A 21 -6.95 7.32 -4.10
CA MET A 21 -6.60 5.98 -3.58
C MET A 21 -7.20 5.69 -2.18
N TYR A 22 -7.62 6.72 -1.43
CA TYR A 22 -8.27 6.54 -0.12
C TYR A 22 -9.77 6.29 -0.18
N LEU A 23 -10.43 6.58 -1.31
CA LEU A 23 -11.89 6.52 -1.44
C LEU A 23 -12.48 5.12 -1.27
N ASN A 24 -11.68 4.07 -1.45
CA ASN A 24 -12.12 2.68 -1.28
C ASN A 24 -12.00 2.19 0.18
N THR A 25 -11.55 3.03 1.12
CA THR A 25 -11.50 2.68 2.55
C THR A 25 -12.93 2.63 3.10
N TYR A 26 -13.32 1.52 3.74
CA TYR A 26 -14.70 1.29 4.19
C TYR A 26 -15.22 2.36 5.15
N ALA A 27 -14.41 2.68 6.16
CA ALA A 27 -14.75 3.57 7.25
C ALA A 27 -13.78 4.76 7.29
N VAL A 28 -14.28 5.94 7.65
CA VAL A 28 -13.50 7.19 7.65
C VAL A 28 -12.44 7.15 8.75
N GLU A 29 -12.77 6.54 9.87
CA GLU A 29 -11.88 6.26 11.00
C GLU A 29 -10.74 5.31 10.64
N HIS A 30 -10.79 4.59 9.50
CA HIS A 30 -9.69 3.77 9.00
C HIS A 30 -8.75 4.54 8.06
N LEU A 31 -9.01 5.83 7.80
CA LEU A 31 -8.11 6.66 7.01
C LEU A 31 -6.82 6.94 7.79
N ARG A 32 -5.72 6.47 7.22
CA ARG A 32 -4.37 6.58 7.78
C ARG A 32 -3.39 6.87 6.67
N PHE A 33 -2.45 7.78 6.90
CA PHE A 33 -1.40 8.03 5.92
C PHE A 33 -0.58 6.76 5.66
N SER A 34 -0.39 6.42 4.38
CA SER A 34 0.43 5.28 3.95
C SER A 34 1.60 5.76 3.11
N GLN A 35 2.81 5.50 3.62
CA GLN A 35 4.05 5.79 2.90
C GLN A 35 4.14 4.96 1.61
N THR A 36 3.72 3.69 1.63
CA THR A 36 3.70 2.82 0.45
C THR A 36 2.77 3.37 -0.64
N ARG A 37 1.58 3.90 -0.28
CA ARG A 37 0.70 4.57 -1.25
C ARG A 37 1.35 5.82 -1.85
N MET A 38 2.09 6.60 -1.05
CA MET A 38 2.81 7.78 -1.54
C MET A 38 3.88 7.39 -2.56
N TRP A 39 4.69 6.37 -2.28
CA TRP A 39 5.69 5.87 -3.23
C TRP A 39 5.03 5.33 -4.51
N MET A 40 3.91 4.61 -4.40
CA MET A 40 3.16 4.14 -5.56
C MET A 40 2.61 5.30 -6.40
N ALA A 41 2.11 6.37 -5.77
CA ALA A 41 1.64 7.55 -6.48
C ALA A 41 2.77 8.25 -7.24
N LEU A 42 3.96 8.37 -6.65
CA LEU A 42 5.14 8.92 -7.33
C LEU A 42 5.58 8.05 -8.52
N LEU A 43 5.57 6.73 -8.37
CA LEU A 43 5.82 5.80 -9.48
C LEU A 43 4.82 6.01 -10.62
N MET A 44 3.53 6.04 -10.33
CA MET A 44 2.48 6.27 -11.34
C MET A 44 2.63 7.63 -12.03
N GLY A 45 2.90 8.69 -11.26
CA GLY A 45 3.13 10.04 -11.79
C GLY A 45 4.35 10.10 -12.72
N ALA A 46 5.43 9.42 -12.36
CA ALA A 46 6.63 9.33 -13.20
C ALA A 46 6.38 8.56 -14.50
N VAL A 47 5.69 7.41 -14.44
CA VAL A 47 5.30 6.64 -15.63
C VAL A 47 4.37 7.46 -16.53
N MET A 48 3.39 8.15 -15.96
CA MET A 48 2.50 9.04 -16.69
C MET A 48 3.26 10.16 -17.41
N ALA A 49 4.28 10.75 -16.77
CA ALA A 49 5.12 11.75 -17.42
C ALA A 49 5.86 11.18 -18.65
N VAL A 50 6.38 9.96 -18.57
CA VAL A 50 7.03 9.28 -19.71
C VAL A 50 6.02 9.05 -20.85
N VAL A 51 4.86 8.49 -20.54
CA VAL A 51 3.81 8.20 -21.53
C VAL A 51 3.34 9.48 -22.21
N MET A 52 2.94 10.49 -21.44
CA MET A 52 2.45 11.76 -21.97
C MET A 52 3.49 12.47 -22.84
N LEU A 53 4.75 12.51 -22.39
CA LEU A 53 5.82 13.14 -23.17
C LEU A 53 6.10 12.37 -24.48
N GLY A 54 5.97 11.04 -24.46
CA GLY A 54 6.08 10.18 -25.65
C GLY A 54 5.02 10.51 -26.71
N PHE A 55 3.74 10.58 -26.32
CA PHE A 55 2.66 10.93 -27.26
C PHE A 55 2.73 12.40 -27.72
N MET A 56 3.15 13.31 -26.84
CA MET A 56 3.20 14.74 -27.12
C MET A 56 4.58 15.20 -27.62
N TRP A 57 5.40 14.29 -28.15
CA TRP A 57 6.82 14.52 -28.43
C TRP A 57 7.13 15.75 -29.30
N LYS A 58 6.31 15.95 -30.35
CA LYS A 58 6.45 17.07 -31.30
C LYS A 58 6.00 18.42 -30.73
N MET A 59 5.21 18.42 -29.64
CA MET A 59 4.68 19.64 -29.02
C MET A 59 5.69 20.37 -28.12
N TYR A 60 6.76 19.68 -27.72
CA TYR A 60 7.77 20.18 -26.80
C TYR A 60 9.12 20.39 -27.51
N TYR A 61 9.65 21.62 -27.41
CA TYR A 61 10.90 22.03 -28.05
C TYR A 61 12.12 21.65 -27.20
N GLY A 62 13.25 21.36 -27.85
CA GLY A 62 14.53 21.06 -27.20
C GLY A 62 14.70 19.59 -26.82
N ARG A 63 15.60 18.88 -27.51
CA ARG A 63 15.87 17.45 -27.27
C ARG A 63 16.46 17.19 -25.87
N ARG A 64 17.33 18.08 -25.39
CA ARG A 64 17.99 17.95 -24.08
C ARG A 64 16.99 17.93 -22.92
N LEU A 65 16.02 18.84 -22.93
CA LEU A 65 15.04 18.94 -21.85
C LEU A 65 14.09 17.73 -21.83
N LYS A 66 13.67 17.24 -23.01
CA LYS A 66 12.88 16.00 -23.09
C LYS A 66 13.62 14.80 -22.52
N ILE A 67 14.88 14.62 -22.92
CA ILE A 67 15.72 13.55 -22.39
C ILE A 67 15.91 13.73 -20.88
N GLY A 68 16.15 14.94 -20.40
CA GLY A 68 16.26 15.24 -18.97
C GLY A 68 15.00 14.85 -18.18
N ILE A 69 13.80 15.14 -18.71
CA ILE A 69 12.54 14.73 -18.09
C ILE A 69 12.40 13.21 -18.09
N LEU A 70 12.71 12.53 -19.19
CA LEU A 70 12.65 11.06 -19.25
C LEU A 70 13.60 10.40 -18.24
N VAL A 71 14.84 10.90 -18.15
CA VAL A 71 15.84 10.40 -17.20
C VAL A 71 15.38 10.67 -15.76
N GLY A 72 14.92 11.87 -15.46
CA GLY A 72 14.39 12.22 -14.14
C GLY A 72 13.20 11.36 -13.75
N ALA A 73 12.25 11.15 -14.67
CA ALA A 73 11.10 10.27 -14.46
C ALA A 73 11.53 8.82 -14.26
N ALA A 74 12.50 8.31 -15.01
CA ALA A 74 13.05 6.97 -14.81
C ALA A 74 13.66 6.82 -13.42
N VAL A 75 14.48 7.78 -12.96
CA VAL A 75 15.06 7.76 -11.62
C VAL A 75 13.98 7.74 -10.54
N VAL A 76 12.97 8.60 -10.64
CA VAL A 76 11.84 8.62 -9.68
C VAL A 76 11.07 7.30 -9.71
N ALA A 77 10.79 6.75 -10.90
CA ALA A 77 10.07 5.50 -11.06
C ALA A 77 10.84 4.32 -10.43
N PHE A 78 12.10 4.12 -10.79
CA PHE A 78 12.91 3.02 -10.24
C PHE A 78 13.16 3.18 -8.75
N GLY A 79 13.44 4.39 -8.26
CA GLY A 79 13.60 4.65 -6.84
C GLY A 79 12.31 4.38 -6.04
N SER A 80 11.17 4.85 -6.54
CA SER A 80 9.87 4.59 -5.92
C SER A 80 9.49 3.11 -5.95
N LEU A 81 9.72 2.43 -7.07
CA LEU A 81 9.50 0.99 -7.20
C LEU A 81 10.36 0.20 -6.21
N TRP A 82 11.63 0.57 -6.06
CA TRP A 82 12.51 -0.06 -5.08
C TRP A 82 12.01 0.16 -3.65
N LEU A 83 11.56 1.36 -3.28
CA LEU A 83 10.98 1.64 -1.95
C LEU A 83 9.71 0.83 -1.71
N VAL A 84 8.80 0.77 -2.69
CA VAL A 84 7.57 -0.06 -2.61
C VAL A 84 7.93 -1.54 -2.47
N ARG A 85 8.91 -2.04 -3.21
CA ARG A 85 9.25 -3.47 -3.22
C ARG A 85 10.06 -3.91 -2.01
N SER A 86 10.92 -3.05 -1.50
CA SER A 86 11.85 -3.38 -0.42
C SER A 86 11.30 -3.08 0.97
N GLN A 87 10.31 -2.18 1.07
CA GLN A 87 9.70 -1.73 2.34
C GLN A 87 10.71 -1.18 3.37
N GLN A 88 11.92 -0.81 2.95
CA GLN A 88 13.05 -0.43 3.81
C GLN A 88 12.78 0.75 4.76
N THR A 89 11.79 1.58 4.44
CA THR A 89 11.45 2.77 5.24
C THR A 89 10.20 2.57 6.10
N VAL A 90 9.61 1.38 6.10
CA VAL A 90 8.32 1.10 6.74
C VAL A 90 8.55 0.34 8.05
N GLY A 91 8.59 1.07 9.17
CA GLY A 91 8.64 0.48 10.51
C GLY A 91 7.27 0.16 11.09
N ASP A 92 7.22 -0.41 12.30
CA ASP A 92 6.01 -0.95 12.97
C ASP A 92 4.76 -0.06 12.85
N VAL A 93 4.87 1.21 13.25
CA VAL A 93 3.73 2.15 13.24
C VAL A 93 3.30 2.47 11.80
N ALA A 94 4.25 2.66 10.89
CA ALA A 94 3.94 2.94 9.49
C ALA A 94 3.31 1.73 8.79
N TYR A 95 3.76 0.52 9.14
CA TYR A 95 3.19 -0.74 8.69
C TYR A 95 1.72 -0.85 9.13
N MET A 96 1.43 -0.72 10.42
CA MET A 96 0.06 -0.83 10.93
C MET A 96 -0.86 0.28 10.40
N LYS A 97 -0.37 1.53 10.33
CA LYS A 97 -1.12 2.63 9.71
C LYS A 97 -1.44 2.34 8.23
N ALA A 98 -0.58 1.63 7.50
CA ALA A 98 -0.88 1.22 6.12
C ALA A 98 -1.80 -0.01 6.03
N MET A 99 -1.76 -0.91 7.01
CA MET A 99 -2.58 -2.13 7.04
C MET A 99 -4.03 -1.88 7.47
N ILE A 100 -4.30 -0.96 8.40
CA ILE A 100 -5.68 -0.59 8.79
C ILE A 100 -6.58 -0.28 7.56
N PRO A 101 -6.21 0.62 6.63
CA PRO A 101 -7.03 0.86 5.45
C PRO A 101 -7.02 -0.29 4.44
N HIS A 102 -5.99 -1.16 4.43
CA HIS A 102 -5.99 -2.39 3.62
C HIS A 102 -7.04 -3.38 4.14
N HIS A 103 -7.05 -3.62 5.44
CA HIS A 103 -8.05 -4.45 6.12
C HIS A 103 -9.47 -3.90 5.96
N SER A 104 -9.61 -2.59 6.07
CA SER A 104 -10.86 -1.88 5.81
C SER A 104 -11.41 -2.18 4.40
N ILE A 105 -10.55 -2.20 3.36
CA ILE A 105 -10.97 -2.57 2.00
C ILE A 105 -11.41 -4.04 1.93
N ALA A 106 -10.70 -4.95 2.63
CA ALA A 106 -11.06 -6.37 2.68
C ALA A 106 -12.45 -6.60 3.33
N ILE A 107 -12.77 -5.85 4.39
CA ILE A 107 -14.11 -5.86 5.01
C ILE A 107 -15.16 -5.36 4.02
N MET A 108 -14.98 -4.18 3.43
CA MET A 108 -15.92 -3.61 2.45
C MET A 108 -16.20 -4.59 1.30
N THR A 109 -15.15 -5.17 0.73
CA THR A 109 -15.27 -6.06 -0.43
C THR A 109 -15.95 -7.38 -0.06
N SER A 110 -15.65 -7.93 1.12
CA SER A 110 -16.31 -9.16 1.62
C SER A 110 -17.78 -8.93 1.92
N GLU A 111 -18.13 -7.79 2.53
CA GLU A 111 -19.51 -7.45 2.92
C GLU A 111 -20.39 -7.13 1.71
N ARG A 112 -19.84 -6.45 0.69
CA ARG A 112 -20.62 -5.93 -0.45
C ARG A 112 -20.60 -6.84 -1.69
N ALA A 113 -19.76 -7.86 -1.73
CA ALA A 113 -19.70 -8.78 -2.86
C ALA A 113 -20.96 -9.65 -2.96
N HIS A 114 -21.39 -9.97 -4.18
CA HIS A 114 -22.55 -10.82 -4.44
C HIS A 114 -22.21 -12.32 -4.31
N ILE A 115 -21.76 -12.72 -3.13
CA ILE A 115 -21.34 -14.10 -2.83
C ILE A 115 -22.57 -14.95 -2.51
N ARG A 116 -22.76 -16.04 -3.27
CA ARG A 116 -23.92 -16.95 -3.13
C ARG A 116 -23.55 -18.35 -2.66
N ASP A 117 -22.36 -18.82 -3.01
CA ASP A 117 -21.88 -20.13 -2.60
C ASP A 117 -21.68 -20.19 -1.06
N PRO A 118 -22.22 -21.20 -0.35
CA PRO A 118 -22.11 -21.28 1.11
C PRO A 118 -20.67 -21.39 1.63
N ALA A 119 -19.77 -22.06 0.91
CA ALA A 119 -18.38 -22.18 1.33
C ALA A 119 -17.64 -20.85 1.19
N VAL A 120 -17.91 -20.10 0.11
CA VAL A 120 -17.33 -18.76 -0.10
C VAL A 120 -17.91 -17.75 0.91
N ARG A 121 -19.18 -17.86 1.29
CA ARG A 121 -19.77 -17.04 2.37
C ARG A 121 -19.06 -17.24 3.70
N ARG A 122 -18.88 -18.51 4.12
CA ARG A 122 -18.13 -18.82 5.34
C ARG A 122 -16.70 -18.28 5.31
N LEU A 123 -16.06 -18.25 4.14
CA LEU A 123 -14.75 -17.62 3.99
C LEU A 123 -14.82 -16.10 4.19
N ALA A 124 -15.79 -15.42 3.57
CA ALA A 124 -15.99 -13.98 3.70
C ALA A 124 -16.26 -13.57 5.15
N ASP A 125 -17.11 -14.32 5.87
CA ASP A 125 -17.40 -14.08 7.29
C ASP A 125 -16.14 -14.19 8.14
N ARG A 126 -15.32 -15.25 7.94
CA ARG A 126 -14.04 -15.39 8.65
C ARG A 126 -13.05 -14.27 8.33
N ILE A 127 -13.00 -13.80 7.09
CA ILE A 127 -12.16 -12.66 6.70
C ILE A 127 -12.62 -11.41 7.45
N ILE A 128 -13.92 -11.08 7.44
CA ILE A 128 -14.45 -9.91 8.14
C ILE A 128 -14.10 -9.96 9.62
N ASP A 129 -14.39 -11.09 10.28
CA ASP A 129 -14.16 -11.27 11.72
C ASP A 129 -12.68 -11.12 12.10
N ALA A 130 -11.77 -11.70 11.31
CA ALA A 130 -10.34 -11.57 11.54
C ALA A 130 -9.87 -10.13 11.36
N GLN A 131 -10.27 -9.50 10.24
CA GLN A 131 -9.78 -8.17 9.87
C GLN A 131 -10.28 -7.09 10.85
N VAL A 132 -11.51 -7.22 11.38
CA VAL A 132 -12.03 -6.32 12.43
C VAL A 132 -11.20 -6.44 13.72
N ARG A 133 -10.90 -7.66 14.17
CA ARG A 133 -10.05 -7.86 15.36
C ARG A 133 -8.65 -7.31 15.17
N GLU A 134 -8.04 -7.58 14.02
CA GLU A 134 -6.69 -7.11 13.68
C GLU A 134 -6.62 -5.58 13.59
N ILE A 135 -7.67 -4.90 13.10
CA ILE A 135 -7.74 -3.42 13.14
C ILE A 135 -7.69 -2.91 14.57
N ALA A 136 -8.50 -3.48 15.47
CA ALA A 136 -8.53 -3.08 16.88
C ALA A 136 -7.17 -3.32 17.56
N GLU A 137 -6.52 -4.45 17.27
CA GLU A 137 -5.19 -4.75 17.77
C GLU A 137 -4.14 -3.77 17.24
N MET A 138 -4.18 -3.44 15.95
CA MET A 138 -3.28 -2.45 15.34
C MET A 138 -3.45 -1.06 15.94
N ASP A 139 -4.67 -0.56 16.13
CA ASP A 139 -4.91 0.75 16.75
C ASP A 139 -4.36 0.79 18.20
N TRP A 140 -4.55 -0.29 18.97
CA TRP A 140 -3.96 -0.41 20.30
C TRP A 140 -2.43 -0.43 20.26
N LEU A 141 -1.83 -1.23 19.38
CA LEU A 141 -0.37 -1.34 19.23
C LEU A 141 0.27 -0.02 18.78
N ILE A 142 -0.36 0.71 17.85
CA ILE A 142 0.09 2.04 17.42
C ILE A 142 0.17 2.96 18.63
N THR A 143 -0.92 3.05 19.41
CA THR A 143 -0.98 3.90 20.60
C THR A 143 0.11 3.52 21.61
N ARG A 144 0.30 2.22 21.85
CA ARG A 144 1.34 1.72 22.76
C ARG A 144 2.75 2.07 22.27
N LEU A 145 3.05 1.89 20.99
CA LEU A 145 4.39 2.12 20.43
C LEU A 145 4.74 3.60 20.30
N GLU A 146 3.75 4.47 20.11
CA GLU A 146 3.94 5.92 20.15
C GLU A 146 4.33 6.40 21.56
N GLN A 147 3.86 5.72 22.61
CA GLN A 147 4.22 6.01 24.00
C GLN A 147 5.49 5.29 24.46
N THR A 148 5.69 4.05 23.99
CA THR A 148 6.79 3.18 24.39
C THR A 148 7.39 2.51 23.16
N PRO A 149 8.31 3.20 22.45
CA PRO A 149 8.99 2.66 21.28
C PRO A 149 9.85 1.44 21.63
N PRO A 150 10.14 0.56 20.64
CA PRO A 150 11.06 -0.54 20.86
C PRO A 150 12.47 0.00 21.20
N PRO A 151 13.29 -0.78 21.94
CA PRO A 151 14.68 -0.43 22.20
C PRO A 151 15.45 -0.16 20.90
N LYS A 152 16.39 0.79 20.96
CA LYS A 152 17.29 1.06 19.82
C LYS A 152 18.08 -0.22 19.50
N GLY A 153 18.01 -0.65 18.23
CA GLY A 153 18.70 -1.86 17.77
C GLY A 153 17.93 -3.16 18.00
N ALA A 154 16.65 -3.10 18.38
CA ALA A 154 15.77 -4.27 18.29
C ALA A 154 15.82 -4.85 16.86
N PRO A 155 15.94 -6.18 16.70
CA PRO A 155 16.03 -6.79 15.38
C PRO A 155 14.69 -6.75 14.66
N ASP A 156 14.74 -6.58 13.34
CA ASP A 156 13.57 -6.69 12.47
C ASP A 156 13.04 -8.14 12.40
N LEU A 157 11.81 -8.28 11.88
CA LEU A 157 11.18 -9.57 11.62
C LEU A 157 12.05 -10.40 10.63
N PRO A 158 12.59 -11.58 11.00
CA PRO A 158 13.32 -12.44 10.06
C PRO A 158 12.44 -12.93 8.92
N ASP A 159 13.07 -13.26 7.79
CA ASP A 159 12.39 -13.73 6.58
C ASP A 159 11.53 -14.96 6.86
N PHE A 160 10.37 -15.04 6.21
CA PHE A 160 9.43 -16.13 6.42
C PHE A 160 10.05 -17.51 6.11
N ARG A 161 10.93 -17.63 5.10
CA ARG A 161 11.58 -18.90 4.74
C ARG A 161 12.57 -19.34 5.80
N GLU A 162 13.26 -18.38 6.43
CA GLU A 162 14.14 -18.65 7.57
C GLU A 162 13.34 -19.15 8.78
N ARG A 163 12.17 -18.54 9.05
CA ARG A 163 11.26 -18.99 10.11
C ARG A 163 10.70 -20.39 9.88
N ARG A 164 10.29 -20.72 8.65
CA ARG A 164 9.72 -22.04 8.31
C ARG A 164 10.77 -23.16 8.30
N ALA A 165 12.04 -22.83 8.07
CA ALA A 165 13.14 -23.78 8.22
C ALA A 165 13.39 -24.17 9.70
N ALA A 166 12.92 -23.37 10.66
CA ALA A 166 12.84 -23.76 12.06
C ALA A 166 11.59 -24.63 12.31
N PRO A 167 11.65 -25.66 13.18
CA PRO A 167 10.51 -26.53 13.44
C PRO A 167 9.35 -25.73 14.06
N SER A 168 8.31 -25.46 13.26
CA SER A 168 7.07 -24.83 13.74
C SER A 168 6.23 -25.86 14.49
N ARG A 169 5.82 -25.55 15.72
CA ARG A 169 4.69 -26.26 16.36
C ARG A 169 3.44 -26.05 15.49
N PRO A 170 2.61 -27.07 15.23
CA PRO A 170 1.33 -26.86 14.60
C PRO A 170 0.49 -25.94 15.48
N GLU A 171 0.11 -24.77 14.98
CA GLU A 171 -1.03 -24.05 15.54
C GLU A 171 -2.26 -24.89 15.23
N ALA A 172 -2.84 -25.48 16.26
CA ALA A 172 -4.15 -26.09 16.19
C ALA A 172 -5.15 -24.96 15.93
N ASP A 173 -5.57 -24.81 14.68
CA ASP A 173 -6.72 -23.99 14.34
C ASP A 173 -7.97 -24.66 14.94
N ALA A 174 -8.30 -24.30 16.18
CA ALA A 174 -9.51 -24.74 16.87
C ALA A 174 -10.81 -24.19 16.26
N SER A 175 -10.71 -23.37 15.19
CA SER A 175 -11.87 -22.82 14.47
C SER A 175 -12.21 -23.58 13.18
N ALA A 176 -11.37 -24.53 12.77
CA ALA A 176 -11.69 -25.49 11.71
C ALA A 176 -12.58 -26.62 12.28
N GLY A 177 -13.80 -26.25 12.69
CA GLY A 177 -14.88 -27.21 12.90
C GLY A 177 -15.12 -27.98 11.61
N ASN A 178 -14.54 -29.18 11.55
CA ASN A 178 -14.81 -30.16 10.53
C ASN A 178 -16.10 -30.88 10.93
N ASP A 179 -17.24 -30.22 10.70
CA ASP A 179 -18.54 -30.86 10.83
C ASP A 179 -18.84 -31.61 9.52
N THR A 180 -18.74 -32.93 9.64
CA THR A 180 -19.29 -33.96 8.75
C THR A 180 -20.76 -33.74 8.45
#